data_AF-A3WFH5-F1
#
_entry.id   AF-A3WFH5-F1
#
_cell.length_a   1.000
_cell.length_b   1.000
_cell.length_c   1.000
_cell.angle_alpha   90.00
_cell.angle_beta   90.00
_cell.angle_gamma   90.00
#
_symmetry.space_group_name_H-M   'P 1'
#
loop_
_entity.id
_entity.type
_entity.pdbx_description
1 polymer ?
#
loop_
_entity_poly.entity_id
_entity_poly.type
_entity_poly.pdbx_seq_one_letter_code
_entity_poly.pdbx_strand_id
1 'polypeptide(L)'
;MSIRTIILLGVFGAPYAYLAWYWAECFSTRCLIDGDMIFATMIAAVALPVLLIIFGGALAFCGARKVSEGVKGRNTASVASGGIGASIGYKMLAAGIPGVLVILYFVLDTPEPGRDRLGRICEKTRSGEVCRPDPDADRPSMIEQLNQRKQRGW
;
A
#
# COMPACT_ATOMS: atom_id res chain seq x y z
N MET A 1 11.37 6.76 -22.92
CA MET A 1 10.84 5.76 -21.97
C MET A 1 11.19 4.41 -22.57
N SER A 2 11.73 3.46 -21.80
CA SER A 2 12.13 2.17 -22.38
C SER A 2 10.88 1.38 -22.79
N ILE A 3 10.92 0.67 -23.92
CA ILE A 3 9.86 -0.27 -24.34
C ILE A 3 9.47 -1.22 -23.19
N ARG A 4 10.45 -1.64 -22.40
CA ARG A 4 10.24 -2.49 -21.22
C ARG A 4 9.30 -1.85 -20.19
N THR A 5 9.43 -0.54 -19.95
CA THR A 5 8.58 0.20 -19.02
C THR A 5 7.15 0.30 -19.54
N ILE A 6 6.97 0.48 -20.85
CA ILE A 6 5.65 0.54 -21.49
C ILE A 6 4.97 -0.83 -21.42
N ILE A 7 5.70 -1.91 -21.72
CA ILE A 7 5.20 -3.28 -21.61
C ILE A 7 4.80 -3.58 -20.16
N LEU A 8 5.65 -3.24 -19.18
CA LEU A 8 5.33 -3.45 -17.77
C LEU A 8 4.08 -2.67 -17.37
N LEU A 9 3.96 -1.40 -17.75
CA LEU A 9 2.75 -0.61 -17.48
C LEU A 9 1.50 -1.20 -18.13
N GLY A 10 1.61 -1.74 -19.34
CA GLY A 10 0.50 -2.41 -20.03
C GLY A 10 0.08 -3.70 -19.31
N VAL A 11 1.05 -4.56 -18.97
CA VAL A 11 0.81 -5.83 -18.27
C VAL A 11 0.22 -5.59 -16.88
N PHE A 12 0.76 -4.63 -16.13
CA PHE A 12 0.24 -4.31 -14.81
C PHE A 12 -1.07 -3.53 -14.86
N GLY A 13 -1.32 -2.73 -15.90
CA GLY A 13 -2.55 -1.94 -16.04
C GLY A 13 -3.76 -2.73 -16.53
N ALA A 14 -3.56 -3.77 -17.35
CA ALA A 14 -4.64 -4.55 -17.93
C ALA A 14 -5.60 -5.19 -16.90
N PRO A 15 -5.11 -5.80 -15.80
CA PRO A 15 -6.00 -6.30 -14.74
C PRO A 15 -6.87 -5.22 -14.10
N TYR A 16 -6.33 -4.01 -13.87
CA TYR A 16 -7.09 -2.90 -13.31
C TYR A 16 -8.13 -2.35 -14.28
N ALA A 17 -7.78 -2.26 -15.57
CA ALA A 17 -8.72 -1.84 -16.60
C ALA A 17 -9.90 -2.82 -16.73
N TYR A 18 -9.61 -4.12 -16.67
CA TYR A 18 -10.65 -5.16 -16.64
C TYR A 18 -11.56 -5.03 -15.42
N LEU A 19 -10.98 -4.90 -14.22
CA LEU A 19 -11.76 -4.71 -12.98
C LEU A 19 -12.61 -3.44 -13.04
N ALA A 20 -12.05 -2.33 -13.53
CA ALA A 20 -12.80 -1.07 -13.68
C ALA A 20 -13.98 -1.22 -14.63
N TRP A 21 -13.79 -1.90 -15.76
CA TRP A 21 -14.87 -2.18 -16.71
C TRP A 21 -15.94 -3.10 -16.10
N TYR A 22 -15.53 -4.20 -15.44
CA TYR A 22 -16.45 -5.13 -14.77
C TYR A 22 -17.33 -4.42 -13.73
N TRP A 23 -16.74 -3.60 -12.86
CA TRP A 23 -17.50 -2.87 -11.85
C TRP A 23 -18.40 -1.81 -12.49
N ALA A 24 -17.94 -1.08 -13.51
CA ALA A 24 -18.76 -0.10 -14.22
C ALA A 24 -20.00 -0.74 -14.87
N GLU A 25 -19.83 -1.89 -15.53
CA GLU A 25 -20.93 -2.71 -16.05
C GLU A 25 -21.86 -3.14 -14.90
N CYS A 26 -21.29 -3.67 -13.81
CA CYS A 26 -22.07 -4.19 -12.69
C CYS A 26 -22.99 -3.13 -12.04
N PHE A 27 -22.51 -1.89 -11.91
CA PHE A 27 -23.30 -0.76 -11.41
C PHE A 27 -24.45 -0.39 -12.36
N SER A 28 -24.29 -0.62 -13.66
CA SER A 28 -25.27 -0.27 -14.69
C SER A 28 -26.35 -1.33 -14.86
N THR A 29 -25.98 -2.61 -14.86
CA THR A 29 -26.86 -3.71 -15.33
C THR A 29 -27.20 -4.77 -14.28
N ARG A 30 -26.84 -4.58 -12.99
CA ARG A 30 -26.99 -5.56 -11.89
C ARG A 30 -26.36 -6.91 -12.25
N CYS A 31 -25.05 -7.03 -12.03
CA CYS A 31 -24.32 -8.27 -12.28
C CYS A 31 -24.35 -9.24 -11.07
N LEU A 32 -24.07 -10.52 -11.33
CA LEU A 32 -23.77 -11.51 -10.29
C LEU A 32 -22.33 -11.31 -9.81
N ILE A 33 -22.18 -11.00 -8.52
CA ILE A 33 -20.87 -10.83 -7.88
C ILE A 33 -20.35 -12.21 -7.47
N ASP A 34 -19.24 -12.62 -8.08
CA ASP A 34 -18.54 -13.86 -7.74
C ASP A 34 -17.48 -13.60 -6.64
N GLY A 35 -17.24 -14.59 -5.77
CA GLY A 35 -16.26 -14.53 -4.69
C GLY A 35 -14.84 -14.29 -5.19
N ASP A 36 -14.49 -14.90 -6.33
CA ASP A 36 -13.20 -14.69 -7.00
C ASP A 36 -13.02 -13.23 -7.44
N MET A 37 -14.11 -12.56 -7.85
CA MET A 37 -14.06 -11.18 -8.29
C MET A 37 -13.92 -10.20 -7.13
N ILE A 38 -14.54 -10.50 -5.99
CA ILE A 38 -14.32 -9.77 -4.73
C ILE A 38 -12.86 -9.91 -4.31
N PHE A 39 -12.33 -11.14 -4.31
CA PHE A 39 -10.95 -11.40 -3.93
C PHE A 39 -9.94 -10.70 -4.86
N ALA A 40 -10.13 -10.77 -6.17
CA ALA A 40 -9.32 -10.06 -7.15
C ALA A 40 -9.36 -8.54 -6.94
N THR A 41 -10.54 -7.99 -6.62
CA THR A 41 -10.71 -6.57 -6.31
C THR A 41 -9.98 -6.16 -5.03
N MET A 42 -9.99 -7.00 -3.99
CA MET A 42 -9.24 -6.75 -2.76
C MET A 42 -7.73 -6.76 -3.00
N ILE A 43 -7.21 -7.75 -3.74
CA ILE A 43 -5.79 -7.79 -4.11
C ILE A 43 -5.42 -6.53 -4.89
N ALA A 44 -6.23 -6.15 -5.88
CA ALA A 44 -6.00 -4.95 -6.68
C ALA A 44 -5.98 -3.68 -5.81
N ALA A 45 -6.91 -3.54 -4.87
CA ALA A 45 -6.97 -2.39 -3.97
C ALA A 45 -5.70 -2.24 -3.10
N VAL A 46 -5.08 -3.36 -2.70
CA VAL A 46 -3.83 -3.37 -1.94
C VAL A 46 -2.61 -3.15 -2.83
N ALA A 47 -2.58 -3.78 -4.01
CA ALA A 47 -1.45 -3.71 -4.92
C ALA A 47 -1.33 -2.34 -5.62
N LEU A 48 -2.45 -1.69 -5.93
CA LEU A 48 -2.49 -0.41 -6.65
C LEU A 48 -1.62 0.69 -5.99
N PRO A 49 -1.78 1.02 -4.70
CA PRO A 49 -0.97 2.08 -4.07
C PRO A 49 0.52 1.75 -4.08
N VAL A 50 0.90 0.47 -3.95
CA VAL A 50 2.30 0.03 -4.04
C VAL A 50 2.85 0.25 -5.46
N LEU A 51 2.10 -0.16 -6.49
CA LEU A 51 2.48 0.05 -7.89
C LEU A 51 2.58 1.54 -8.23
N LEU A 52 1.65 2.36 -7.74
CA LEU A 52 1.69 3.82 -7.91
C LEU A 52 2.97 4.44 -7.32
N ILE A 53 3.41 3.95 -6.16
CA ILE A 53 4.67 4.42 -5.55
C ILE A 53 5.89 3.96 -6.36
N ILE A 54 5.94 2.70 -6.79
CA ILE A 54 7.07 2.15 -7.55
C ILE A 54 7.21 2.88 -8.90
N PHE A 55 6.15 2.92 -9.69
CA PHE A 55 6.18 3.58 -11.00
C PHE A 55 6.27 5.10 -10.88
N GLY A 56 5.56 5.69 -9.91
CA GLY A 56 5.59 7.12 -9.63
C GLY A 56 6.99 7.59 -9.21
N GLY A 57 7.64 6.85 -8.32
CA GLY A 57 9.02 7.09 -7.88
C GLY A 57 10.02 6.97 -9.03
N ALA A 58 9.92 5.91 -9.83
CA ALA A 58 10.79 5.72 -11.00
C ALA A 58 10.64 6.86 -12.03
N LEU A 59 9.40 7.30 -12.30
CA LEU A 59 9.11 8.40 -13.23
C LEU A 59 9.54 9.75 -12.66
N ALA A 60 9.29 10.02 -11.39
CA ALA A 60 9.72 11.23 -10.70
C ALA A 60 11.24 11.38 -10.73
N PHE A 61 11.97 10.32 -10.35
CA PHE A 61 13.43 10.34 -10.28
C PHE A 61 14.08 10.42 -11.67
N CYS A 62 13.64 9.58 -12.61
CA CYS A 62 14.16 9.63 -13.99
C CYS A 62 13.81 10.95 -14.68
N GLY A 63 12.61 11.48 -14.44
CA GLY A 63 12.15 12.75 -15.00
C GLY A 63 12.96 13.92 -14.46
N ALA A 64 13.13 14.02 -13.14
CA ALA A 64 13.93 15.05 -12.49
C ALA A 64 15.39 15.03 -12.96
N ARG A 65 15.97 13.83 -13.12
CA ARG A 65 17.33 13.67 -13.67
C ARG A 65 17.43 14.19 -15.10
N LYS A 66 16.47 13.86 -15.97
CA LYS A 66 16.43 14.37 -17.36
C LYS A 66 16.24 15.88 -17.46
N VAL A 67 15.47 16.47 -16.54
CA VAL A 67 15.33 17.92 -16.44
C VAL A 67 16.68 18.54 -16.07
N SER A 68 17.35 18.01 -15.04
CA SER A 68 18.67 18.50 -14.60
C SER A 68 19.72 18.40 -15.71
N GLU A 69 19.82 17.25 -16.37
CA GLU A 69 20.75 17.03 -17.50
C GLU A 69 20.38 17.89 -18.72
N GLY A 70 19.08 18.05 -19.01
CA GLY A 70 18.58 18.86 -20.11
C GLY A 70 18.81 20.36 -19.92
N VAL A 71 18.71 20.87 -18.69
CA VAL A 71 19.02 22.26 -18.36
C VAL A 71 20.52 22.52 -18.55
N LYS A 72 21.39 21.62 -18.06
CA LYS A 72 22.85 21.72 -18.23
C LYS A 72 23.26 21.64 -19.71
N GLY A 73 22.60 20.78 -20.49
CA GLY A 73 22.87 20.58 -21.91
C GLY A 73 22.12 21.53 -22.86
N ARG A 74 21.32 22.49 -22.34
CA ARG A 74 20.45 23.40 -23.11
C ARG A 74 19.51 22.66 -24.11
N ASN A 75 19.09 21.45 -23.78
CA ASN A 75 18.19 20.64 -24.61
C ASN A 75 16.75 20.72 -24.11
N THR A 76 15.96 21.59 -24.73
CA THR A 76 14.56 21.88 -24.37
C THR A 76 13.64 20.67 -24.49
N ALA A 77 13.85 19.77 -25.46
CA ALA A 77 13.05 18.56 -25.62
C ALA A 77 13.28 17.56 -24.45
N SER A 78 14.52 17.47 -23.96
CA SER A 78 14.85 16.66 -22.78
C SER A 78 14.23 17.24 -21.51
N VAL A 79 14.23 18.57 -21.36
CA VAL A 79 13.61 19.25 -20.22
C VAL A 79 12.09 19.07 -20.23
N ALA A 80 11.43 19.26 -21.37
CA ALA A 80 9.98 19.11 -21.48
C ALA A 80 9.53 17.67 -21.20
N SER A 81 10.17 16.68 -21.85
CA SER A 81 9.82 15.27 -21.64
C SER A 81 10.16 14.78 -20.22
N GLY A 82 11.26 15.26 -19.64
CA GLY A 82 11.63 15.01 -18.25
C GLY A 82 10.64 15.63 -17.26
N GLY A 83 10.20 16.86 -17.51
CA GLY A 83 9.24 17.60 -16.67
C GLY A 83 7.86 16.95 -16.65
N ILE A 84 7.36 16.50 -17.81
CA ILE A 84 6.12 15.74 -17.90
C ILE A 84 6.23 14.42 -17.11
N GLY A 85 7.32 13.68 -17.31
CA GLY A 85 7.57 12.43 -16.59
C GLY A 85 7.64 12.65 -15.07
N ALA A 86 8.32 13.72 -14.64
CA ALA A 86 8.42 14.07 -13.24
C ALA A 86 7.05 14.45 -12.64
N SER A 87 6.28 15.29 -13.34
CA SER A 87 4.94 15.72 -12.92
C SER A 87 3.99 14.54 -12.73
N ILE A 88 3.94 13.63 -13.72
CA ILE A 88 3.12 12.41 -13.64
C ILE A 88 3.60 11.55 -12.46
N GLY A 89 4.91 11.38 -12.31
CA GLY A 89 5.49 10.61 -11.20
C GLY A 89 5.10 11.15 -9.82
N TYR A 90 5.17 12.46 -9.62
CA TYR A 90 4.75 13.10 -8.37
C TYR A 90 3.26 12.94 -8.09
N LYS A 91 2.40 13.03 -9.12
CA LYS A 91 0.95 12.78 -8.96
C LYS A 91 0.67 11.34 -8.54
N MET A 92 1.37 10.37 -9.15
CA MET A 92 1.24 8.96 -8.77
C MET A 92 1.71 8.72 -7.33
N LEU A 93 2.82 9.33 -6.91
CA LEU A 93 3.29 9.28 -5.52
C LEU A 93 2.28 9.90 -4.55
N ALA A 94 1.73 11.07 -4.88
CA ALA A 94 0.74 11.75 -4.06
C ALA A 94 -0.55 10.94 -3.89
N ALA A 95 -0.92 10.12 -4.89
CA ALA A 95 -2.05 9.19 -4.79
C ALA A 95 -1.69 7.88 -4.05
N GLY A 96 -0.48 7.34 -4.27
CA GLY A 96 -0.05 6.07 -3.70
C GLY A 96 0.33 6.13 -2.21
N ILE A 97 1.00 7.20 -1.77
CA ILE A 97 1.49 7.35 -0.39
C ILE A 97 0.33 7.30 0.63
N PRO A 98 -0.78 8.07 0.47
CA PRO A 98 -1.92 7.96 1.38
C PRO A 98 -2.51 6.55 1.42
N GLY A 99 -2.59 5.87 0.29
CA GLY A 99 -3.11 4.49 0.21
C GLY A 99 -2.26 3.51 1.02
N VAL A 100 -0.93 3.59 0.91
CA VAL A 100 -0.03 2.75 1.71
C VAL A 100 -0.10 3.10 3.19
N LEU A 101 -0.21 4.39 3.56
CA LEU A 101 -0.36 4.79 4.96
C LEU A 101 -1.65 4.24 5.59
N VAL A 102 -2.75 4.24 4.85
CA VAL A 102 -4.02 3.65 5.31
C VAL A 102 -3.88 2.14 5.51
N ILE A 103 -3.26 1.43 4.56
CA ILE A 103 -3.02 -0.01 4.69
C ILE A 103 -2.13 -0.29 5.91
N LEU A 104 -1.05 0.47 6.07
CA LEU A 104 -0.13 0.33 7.19
C LEU A 104 -0.85 0.58 8.52
N TYR A 105 -1.69 1.60 8.59
CA TYR A 105 -2.50 1.89 9.78
C TYR A 105 -3.39 0.68 10.14
N PHE A 106 -4.11 0.10 9.18
CA PHE A 106 -4.94 -1.07 9.44
C PHE A 106 -4.16 -2.31 9.87
N VAL A 107 -2.97 -2.53 9.30
CA VAL A 107 -2.08 -3.64 9.70
C VAL A 107 -1.52 -3.44 11.11
N LEU A 108 -1.26 -2.19 11.51
CA LEU A 108 -0.79 -1.89 12.87
C LEU A 108 -1.92 -1.86 13.90
N ASP A 109 -3.16 -1.53 13.48
CA ASP A 109 -4.36 -1.52 14.33
C ASP A 109 -5.00 -2.92 14.50
N THR A 110 -4.58 -3.92 13.70
CA THR A 110 -5.07 -5.30 13.91
C THR A 110 -4.53 -5.88 15.22
N PRO A 111 -5.40 -6.21 16.18
CA PRO A 111 -4.96 -6.81 17.44
C PRO A 111 -4.36 -8.20 17.18
N GLU A 112 -3.47 -8.62 18.07
CA GLU A 112 -2.85 -9.95 17.99
C GLU A 112 -3.92 -11.05 17.97
N PRO A 113 -3.72 -12.15 17.23
CA PRO A 113 -4.69 -13.24 17.16
C PRO A 113 -4.97 -13.80 18.57
N GLY A 114 -6.23 -13.79 18.97
CA GLY A 114 -6.65 -14.18 20.33
C GLY A 114 -6.67 -13.04 21.34
N ARG A 115 -6.47 -11.78 20.91
CA ARG A 115 -6.66 -10.59 21.74
C ARG A 115 -7.67 -9.60 21.12
N ASP A 116 -8.43 -8.94 21.97
CA ASP A 116 -9.29 -7.81 21.60
C ASP A 116 -8.46 -6.52 21.41
N ARG A 117 -9.05 -5.46 20.84
CA ARG A 117 -8.42 -4.11 20.72
C ARG A 117 -7.99 -3.52 22.07
N LEU A 118 -8.55 -4.03 23.17
CA LEU A 118 -8.21 -3.69 24.55
C LEU A 118 -7.09 -4.58 25.14
N GLY A 119 -6.47 -5.45 24.35
CA GLY A 119 -5.44 -6.40 24.81
C GLY A 119 -5.95 -7.58 25.63
N ARG A 120 -7.28 -7.76 25.73
CA ARG A 120 -7.93 -8.86 26.47
C ARG A 120 -7.80 -10.17 25.69
N ILE A 121 -7.46 -11.26 26.35
CA ILE A 121 -7.38 -12.59 25.71
C ILE A 121 -8.81 -13.09 25.46
N CYS A 122 -9.16 -13.34 24.20
CA CYS A 122 -10.45 -13.86 23.79
C CYS A 122 -10.32 -15.33 23.38
N GLU A 123 -11.05 -16.20 24.07
CA GLU A 123 -11.13 -17.62 23.77
C GLU A 123 -12.50 -17.94 23.16
N LYS A 124 -12.50 -18.68 22.04
CA LYS A 124 -13.74 -19.15 21.41
C LYS A 124 -14.28 -20.37 22.15
N THR A 125 -15.45 -20.23 22.77
CA THR A 125 -16.18 -21.31 23.44
C THR A 125 -17.40 -21.73 22.61
N ARG A 126 -18.03 -22.87 22.93
CA ARG A 126 -19.24 -23.36 22.23
C ARG A 126 -20.43 -22.39 22.30
N SER A 127 -20.44 -21.46 23.26
CA SER A 127 -21.49 -20.48 23.52
C SER A 127 -21.18 -19.07 23.02
N GLY A 128 -20.00 -18.84 22.43
CA GLY A 128 -19.55 -17.52 21.96
C GLY A 128 -18.09 -17.23 22.29
N GLU A 129 -17.68 -15.98 22.08
CA GLU A 129 -16.34 -15.48 22.39
C GLU A 129 -16.32 -14.88 23.79
N VAL A 130 -15.50 -15.43 24.68
CA VAL A 130 -15.34 -14.92 26.05
C VAL A 130 -13.98 -14.25 26.15
N CYS A 131 -13.97 -12.94 26.36
CA CYS A 131 -12.75 -12.15 26.52
C CYS A 131 -12.47 -11.92 28.00
N ARG A 132 -11.31 -12.40 28.48
CA ARG A 132 -10.82 -12.17 29.83
C ARG A 132 -9.70 -11.12 29.84
N PRO A 133 -9.60 -10.28 30.88
CA PRO A 133 -8.43 -9.42 31.08
C PRO A 133 -7.16 -10.28 31.00
N ASP A 134 -6.16 -9.82 30.26
CA ASP A 134 -4.88 -10.52 30.18
C ASP A 134 -4.23 -10.48 31.59
N PRO A 135 -4.04 -11.62 32.27
CA PRO A 135 -3.38 -11.65 33.57
C PRO A 135 -1.92 -11.18 33.50
N ASP A 136 -1.36 -11.10 32.28
CA ASP A 136 0.00 -10.62 32.01
C ASP A 136 0.01 -9.16 31.51
N ALA A 137 -1.11 -8.42 31.51
CA ALA A 137 -1.15 -7.01 31.10
C ALA A 137 -0.20 -6.11 31.94
N ASP A 138 0.01 -6.46 33.21
CA ASP A 138 0.95 -5.78 34.11
C ASP A 138 2.34 -6.43 34.12
N ARG A 139 2.56 -7.52 33.37
CA ARG A 139 3.90 -8.07 33.21
C ARG A 139 4.64 -7.23 32.18
N PRO A 140 5.82 -6.70 32.51
CA PRO A 140 6.61 -5.92 31.55
C PRO A 140 6.84 -6.78 30.31
N SER A 141 6.46 -6.27 29.14
CA SER A 141 6.67 -6.93 27.86
C SER A 141 8.14 -7.33 27.70
N MET A 142 8.46 -8.33 26.87
CA MET A 142 9.85 -8.73 26.66
C MET A 142 10.73 -7.54 26.19
N ILE A 143 10.13 -6.58 25.49
CA ILE A 143 10.74 -5.28 25.10
C ILE A 143 10.98 -4.39 26.32
N GLU A 144 10.00 -4.26 27.23
CA GLU A 144 10.12 -3.52 28.49
C GLU A 144 11.21 -4.13 29.39
N GLN A 145 11.30 -5.46 29.46
CA GLN A 145 12.34 -6.18 30.19
C GLN A 145 13.73 -5.99 29.57
N LEU A 146 13.83 -5.97 28.23
CA LEU A 146 15.06 -5.67 27.50
C LEU A 146 15.51 -4.22 27.73
N ASN A 147 14.57 -3.26 27.71
CA ASN A 147 14.85 -1.86 28.03
C ASN A 147 15.24 -1.67 29.50
N GLN A 148 14.58 -2.35 30.44
CA GLN A 148 14.96 -2.33 31.85
C GLN A 148 16.34 -2.96 32.08
N ARG A 149 16.70 -4.04 31.37
CA ARG A 149 18.06 -4.61 31.40
C ARG A 149 19.09 -3.63 30.83
N LYS A 150 18.76 -2.96 29.72
CA LYS A 150 19.61 -1.92 29.12
C LYS A 150 19.79 -0.70 30.03
N GLN A 151 18.75 -0.32 30.78
CA GLN A 151 18.80 0.78 31.76
C GLN A 151 19.49 0.40 33.07
N ARG A 152 19.53 -0.89 33.45
CA ARG A 152 20.17 -1.38 34.68
C ARG A 152 21.64 -1.75 34.54
N GLY A 153 22.24 -1.62 33.36
CA GLY A 153 23.69 -1.69 33.24
C GLY A 153 24.19 -2.29 31.93
N TRP A 154 24.52 -1.40 30.99
CA TRP A 154 25.94 -1.09 30.79
C TRP A 154 26.36 -0.04 31.82
#